data_AF-X0X9G6-F1
#
_entry.id   AF-X0X9G6-F1
#
_cell.length_a   1.000
_cell.length_b   1.000
_cell.length_c   1.000
_cell.angle_alpha   90.00
_cell.angle_beta   90.00
_cell.angle_gamma   90.00
#
_symmetry.space_group_name_H-M   'P 1'
#
loop_
_entity.id
_entity.type
_entity.pdbx_description
1 polymer ?
#
loop_
_entity_poly.entity_id
_entity_poly.type
_entity_poly.pdbx_seq_one_letter_code
_entity_poly.pdbx_strand_id
1 'polypeptide(L)'
;LKKLHRKLRPAGTPVQRVEYIIELLLLRIFEVKVKRDPDFRDLRKLFTHQNEDLLFSSLYSVANERLLPTLNERFFPFYATILSQARQVYKKNLEQKVQDQLVLIEEVFKNSNFTNNVKSGNLQEVLSLVAELDEERLLKTDLLGDAIESALSETGGTKDLGLHRTPDHIRQFMVGLTSPTFDDTIYDPACGTAGFLFDSFGYVLKSVSQDGHWPGTRAHPELAAYFKKHFAERKVSMPSQEKAITFYRSGIFG
;
A
#
# COMPACT_ATOMS: atom_id res chain seq x y z
N LEU A 1 -4.06 -13.44 0.12
CA LEU A 1 -5.18 -12.48 0.14
C LEU A 1 -6.54 -13.18 0.24
N LYS A 2 -7.04 -13.89 -0.79
CA LYS A 2 -8.27 -14.73 -0.71
C LYS A 2 -8.47 -15.52 0.60
N LYS A 3 -7.42 -16.23 1.05
CA LYS A 3 -7.45 -16.99 2.31
C LYS A 3 -7.67 -16.09 3.54
N LEU A 4 -7.00 -14.93 3.60
CA LEU A 4 -7.12 -13.92 4.65
C LEU A 4 -8.54 -13.34 4.69
N HIS A 5 -9.07 -12.93 3.53
CA HIS A 5 -10.45 -12.43 3.42
C HIS A 5 -11.48 -13.41 3.95
N ARG A 6 -11.35 -14.70 3.59
CA ARG A 6 -12.28 -15.73 4.05
C ARG A 6 -12.23 -15.91 5.56
N LYS A 7 -11.04 -15.83 6.18
CA LYS A 7 -10.86 -15.98 7.63
C LYS A 7 -11.35 -14.75 8.41
N LEU A 8 -11.21 -13.56 7.84
CA LEU A 8 -11.75 -12.33 8.39
C LEU A 8 -13.23 -12.13 8.08
N ARG A 9 -13.87 -12.96 7.23
CA ARG A 9 -15.28 -12.81 6.85
C ARG A 9 -16.25 -12.58 8.03
N PRO A 10 -16.09 -13.24 9.19
CA PRO A 10 -16.93 -13.00 10.37
C PRO A 10 -16.72 -11.64 11.05
N ALA A 11 -15.61 -10.96 10.76
CA ALA A 11 -15.25 -9.67 11.35
C ALA A 11 -15.74 -8.51 10.48
N GLY A 12 -16.63 -7.70 11.03
CA GLY A 12 -16.97 -6.39 10.49
C GLY A 12 -17.52 -6.35 9.06
N THR A 13 -17.54 -5.14 8.49
CA THR A 13 -17.94 -4.90 7.11
C THR A 13 -16.86 -5.37 6.14
N PRO A 14 -17.19 -5.62 4.86
CA PRO A 14 -16.18 -5.94 3.85
C PRO A 14 -15.02 -4.93 3.78
N VAL A 15 -15.29 -3.64 4.01
CA VAL A 15 -14.28 -2.57 4.06
C VAL A 15 -13.36 -2.75 5.27
N GLN A 16 -13.91 -2.97 6.46
CA GLN A 16 -13.12 -3.20 7.67
C GLN A 16 -12.17 -4.41 7.52
N ARG A 17 -12.60 -5.45 6.82
CA ARG A 17 -11.71 -6.60 6.55
C ARG A 17 -10.52 -6.24 5.66
N VAL A 18 -10.71 -5.36 4.69
CA VAL A 18 -9.64 -4.85 3.83
C VAL A 18 -8.65 -4.04 4.67
N GLU A 19 -9.16 -3.13 5.49
CA GLU A 19 -8.36 -2.33 6.42
C GLU A 19 -7.51 -3.23 7.32
N TYR A 20 -8.11 -4.25 7.93
CA TYR A 20 -7.39 -5.19 8.80
C TYR A 20 -6.28 -5.95 8.08
N ILE A 21 -6.51 -6.34 6.82
CA ILE A 21 -5.48 -7.00 6.01
C ILE A 21 -4.35 -6.04 5.69
N ILE A 22 -4.67 -4.81 5.26
CA ILE A 22 -3.68 -3.79 4.91
C ILE A 22 -2.80 -3.46 6.11
N GLU A 23 -3.39 -3.24 7.28
CA GLU A 23 -2.66 -2.92 8.52
C GLU A 23 -1.71 -4.04 8.92
N LEU A 24 -2.17 -5.30 8.93
CA LEU A 24 -1.30 -6.44 9.26
C LEU A 24 -0.19 -6.67 8.23
N LEU A 25 -0.49 -6.47 6.94
CA LEU A 25 0.51 -6.53 5.88
C LEU A 25 1.55 -5.42 6.04
N LEU A 26 1.12 -4.19 6.36
CA LEU A 26 2.02 -3.06 6.59
C LEU A 26 2.97 -3.33 7.76
N LEU A 27 2.46 -3.86 8.88
CA LEU A 27 3.30 -4.27 10.01
C LEU A 27 4.37 -5.29 9.57
N ARG A 28 3.98 -6.30 8.79
CA ARG A 28 4.90 -7.34 8.32
C ARG A 28 5.90 -6.81 7.30
N ILE A 29 5.46 -6.03 6.31
CA ILE A 29 6.33 -5.38 5.29
C ILE A 29 7.34 -4.49 5.99
N PHE A 30 6.89 -3.67 6.95
CA PHE A 30 7.76 -2.77 7.69
C PHE A 30 8.82 -3.53 8.49
N GLU A 31 8.43 -4.59 9.21
CA GLU A 31 9.39 -5.45 9.91
C GLU A 31 10.46 -6.02 8.95
N VAL A 32 10.05 -6.52 7.78
CA VAL A 32 10.98 -7.07 6.77
C VAL A 32 11.93 -5.99 6.27
N LYS A 33 11.43 -4.77 6.01
CA LYS A 33 12.28 -3.62 5.62
C LYS A 33 13.27 -3.27 6.71
N VAL A 34 12.85 -3.14 7.97
CA VAL A 34 13.77 -2.88 9.09
C VAL A 34 14.86 -3.96 9.17
N LYS A 35 14.52 -5.23 8.96
CA LYS A 35 15.48 -6.35 9.01
C LYS A 35 16.43 -6.41 7.81
N ARG A 36 15.96 -6.14 6.59
CA ARG A 36 16.69 -6.45 5.35
C ARG A 36 17.09 -5.23 4.52
N ASP A 37 16.29 -4.17 4.51
CA ASP A 37 16.54 -2.98 3.70
C ASP A 37 17.69 -2.15 4.34
N PRO A 38 18.80 -1.90 3.62
CA PRO A 38 19.89 -1.06 4.12
C PRO A 38 19.45 0.35 4.51
N ASP A 39 18.46 0.92 3.82
CA ASP A 39 17.95 2.29 4.07
C ASP A 39 17.29 2.37 5.45
N PHE A 40 16.79 1.24 5.98
CA PHE A 40 16.13 1.14 7.28
C PHE A 40 17.07 0.71 8.41
N ARG A 41 18.38 0.58 8.16
CA ARG A 41 19.32 0.04 9.14
C ARG A 41 19.33 0.82 10.46
N ASP A 42 19.27 2.14 10.40
CA ASP A 42 19.27 2.98 11.61
C ASP A 42 17.97 2.85 12.42
N LEU A 43 16.84 2.51 11.78
CA LEU A 43 15.57 2.24 12.48
C LEU A 43 15.64 1.00 13.37
N ARG A 44 16.57 0.07 13.14
CA ARG A 44 16.72 -1.13 13.98
C ARG A 44 16.93 -0.78 15.46
N LYS A 45 17.59 0.35 15.74
CA LYS A 45 17.81 0.85 17.10
C LYS A 45 16.51 1.21 17.81
N LEU A 46 15.48 1.61 17.05
CA LEU A 46 14.18 1.94 17.60
C LEU A 46 13.49 0.72 18.23
N PHE A 47 13.75 -0.48 17.70
CA PHE A 47 13.15 -1.75 18.14
C PHE A 47 14.04 -2.51 19.13
N THR A 48 14.70 -1.76 20.02
CA THR A 48 15.51 -2.32 21.11
C THR A 48 14.83 -2.02 22.45
N HIS A 49 15.15 -2.81 23.47
CA HIS A 49 14.66 -2.60 24.84
C HIS A 49 13.12 -2.55 24.91
N GLN A 50 12.55 -1.36 25.13
CA GLN A 50 11.14 -1.14 25.42
C GLN A 50 10.22 -1.37 24.20
N ASN A 51 10.80 -1.37 23.01
CA ASN A 51 10.08 -1.48 21.73
C ASN A 51 10.37 -2.79 20.99
N GLU A 52 11.14 -3.70 21.58
CA GLU A 52 11.51 -4.98 20.93
C GLU A 52 10.27 -5.82 20.60
N ASP A 53 9.22 -5.69 21.43
CA ASP A 53 7.96 -6.38 21.28
C ASP A 53 6.94 -5.65 20.38
N LEU A 54 7.35 -4.60 19.66
CA LEU A 54 6.52 -3.87 18.69
C LEU A 54 6.78 -4.27 17.23
N LEU A 55 7.58 -5.30 17.00
CA LEU A 55 7.75 -5.92 15.68
C LEU A 55 6.63 -6.94 15.43
N PHE A 56 6.22 -7.10 14.16
CA PHE A 56 5.16 -8.04 13.79
C PHE A 56 5.41 -9.47 14.31
N SER A 57 6.66 -9.94 14.33
CA SER A 57 7.00 -11.27 14.86
C SER A 57 6.76 -11.45 16.36
N SER A 58 6.64 -10.38 17.16
CA SER A 58 6.32 -10.52 18.59
C SER A 58 4.88 -10.97 18.82
N LEU A 59 3.96 -10.65 17.89
CA LEU A 59 2.54 -10.97 18.00
C LEU A 59 2.29 -12.49 18.11
N TYR A 60 3.20 -13.32 17.62
CA TYR A 60 3.10 -14.78 17.77
C TYR A 60 3.19 -15.27 19.22
N SER A 61 3.90 -14.53 20.05
CA SER A 61 4.10 -14.87 21.46
C SER A 61 2.98 -14.32 22.35
N VAL A 62 2.08 -13.51 21.79
CA VAL A 62 0.96 -12.92 22.52
C VAL A 62 -0.18 -13.91 22.61
N ALA A 63 -0.71 -14.11 23.81
CA ALA A 63 -1.89 -14.94 24.04
C ALA A 63 -3.08 -14.44 23.20
N ASN A 64 -3.87 -15.36 22.66
CA ASN A 64 -4.92 -15.04 21.68
C ASN A 64 -5.94 -14.00 22.19
N GLU A 65 -6.31 -14.08 23.46
CA GLU A 65 -7.20 -13.12 24.14
C GLU A 65 -6.58 -11.72 24.35
N ARG A 66 -5.25 -11.62 24.30
CA ARG A 66 -4.50 -10.37 24.43
C ARG A 66 -4.07 -9.79 23.08
N LEU A 67 -4.22 -10.52 21.97
CA LEU A 67 -3.81 -10.04 20.65
C LEU A 67 -4.50 -8.74 20.25
N LEU A 68 -5.83 -8.72 20.31
CA LEU A 68 -6.62 -7.57 19.92
C LEU A 68 -6.31 -6.33 20.80
N PRO A 69 -6.31 -6.44 22.15
CA PRO A 69 -5.82 -5.36 23.01
C PRO A 69 -4.39 -4.91 22.68
N THR A 70 -3.48 -5.84 22.43
CA THR A 70 -2.08 -5.51 22.11
C THR A 70 -1.96 -4.71 20.82
N LEU A 71 -2.72 -5.08 19.79
CA LEU A 71 -2.76 -4.33 18.54
C LEU A 71 -3.28 -2.90 18.75
N ASN A 72 -4.47 -2.78 19.36
CA ASN A 72 -5.15 -1.50 19.52
C ASN A 72 -4.47 -0.56 20.53
N GLU A 73 -3.94 -1.08 21.63
CA GLU A 73 -3.42 -0.27 22.73
C GLU A 73 -1.91 -0.01 22.63
N ARG A 74 -1.17 -0.84 21.88
CA ARG A 74 0.30 -0.73 21.79
C ARG A 74 0.81 -0.54 20.36
N PHE A 75 0.44 -1.43 19.44
CA PHE A 75 0.97 -1.36 18.07
C PHE A 75 0.46 -0.12 17.35
N PHE A 76 -0.86 0.04 17.18
CA PHE A 76 -1.40 1.13 16.36
C PHE A 76 -1.00 2.52 16.88
N PRO A 77 -1.05 2.82 18.19
CA PRO A 77 -0.58 4.11 18.71
C PRO A 77 0.92 4.36 18.47
N PHE A 78 1.75 3.33 18.58
CA PHE A 78 3.19 3.45 18.29
C PHE A 78 3.42 3.74 16.80
N TYR A 79 2.82 2.97 15.91
CA TYR A 79 2.99 3.15 14.47
C TYR A 79 2.34 4.45 13.95
N ALA A 80 1.27 4.94 14.60
CA ALA A 80 0.66 6.25 14.38
C ALA A 80 1.56 7.45 14.78
N THR A 81 2.72 7.18 15.39
CA THR A 81 3.71 8.22 15.71
C THR A 81 5.11 7.86 15.21
N ILE A 82 5.23 6.86 14.32
CA ILE A 82 6.50 6.23 13.95
C ILE A 82 7.53 7.22 13.40
N LEU A 83 7.11 8.26 12.68
CA LEU A 83 8.05 9.25 12.15
C LEU A 83 8.72 10.04 13.28
N SER A 84 7.97 10.40 14.31
CA SER A 84 8.50 11.08 15.50
C SER A 84 9.43 10.15 16.29
N GLN A 85 9.10 8.87 16.41
CA GLN A 85 9.91 7.86 17.06
C GLN A 85 11.22 7.61 16.30
N ALA A 86 11.14 7.50 14.97
CA ALA A 86 12.30 7.35 14.09
C ALA A 86 13.30 8.50 14.27
N ARG A 87 12.82 9.75 14.32
CA ARG A 87 13.68 10.92 14.48
C ARG A 87 14.52 10.90 15.78
N GLN A 88 14.11 10.15 16.80
CA GLN A 88 14.87 10.02 18.05
C GLN A 88 16.12 9.14 17.90
N VAL A 89 16.11 8.18 16.97
CA VAL A 89 17.24 7.25 16.75
C VAL A 89 18.12 7.63 15.56
N TYR A 90 17.64 8.52 14.70
CA TYR A 90 18.39 9.04 13.56
C TYR A 90 19.35 10.14 13.98
N LYS A 91 20.65 9.91 13.71
CA LYS A 91 21.70 10.92 13.92
C LYS A 91 21.86 11.89 12.74
N LYS A 92 21.31 11.53 11.58
CA LYS A 92 21.33 12.30 10.33
C LYS A 92 19.89 12.49 9.83
N ASN A 93 19.70 13.36 8.86
CA ASN A 93 18.41 13.47 8.17
C ASN A 93 18.01 12.11 7.58
N LEU A 94 16.74 11.74 7.76
CA LEU A 94 16.14 10.57 7.11
C LEU A 94 16.25 10.73 5.59
N GLU A 95 16.58 9.64 4.90
CA GLU A 95 16.46 9.62 3.45
C GLU A 95 14.99 9.83 3.07
N GLN A 96 14.75 10.59 1.99
CA GLN A 96 13.39 10.98 1.58
C GLN A 96 12.48 9.75 1.39
N LYS A 97 13.01 8.69 0.78
CA LYS A 97 12.29 7.42 0.56
C LYS A 97 11.85 6.75 1.87
N VAL A 98 12.67 6.82 2.93
CA VAL A 98 12.32 6.27 4.25
C VAL A 98 11.29 7.16 4.91
N GLN A 99 11.49 8.48 4.85
CA GLN A 99 10.55 9.44 5.40
C GLN A 99 9.14 9.30 4.79
N ASP A 100 9.03 9.19 3.47
CA ASP A 100 7.74 9.04 2.79
C ASP A 100 7.01 7.76 3.23
N GLN A 101 7.74 6.66 3.42
CA GLN A 101 7.18 5.41 3.92
C GLN A 101 6.73 5.51 5.38
N LEU A 102 7.48 6.21 6.23
CA LEU A 102 7.08 6.44 7.62
C LEU A 102 5.83 7.33 7.70
N VAL A 103 5.69 8.33 6.82
CA VAL A 103 4.48 9.16 6.72
C VAL A 103 3.27 8.31 6.30
N LEU A 104 3.43 7.44 5.30
CA LEU A 104 2.37 6.52 4.88
C LEU A 104 1.91 5.61 6.03
N ILE A 105 2.86 5.01 6.74
CA ILE A 105 2.57 4.15 7.90
C ILE A 105 1.84 4.95 8.98
N GLU A 106 2.35 6.12 9.32
CA GLU A 106 1.73 7.00 10.30
C GLU A 106 0.28 7.34 9.92
N GLU A 107 0.02 7.70 8.67
CA GLU A 107 -1.32 8.06 8.21
C GLU A 107 -2.31 6.88 8.26
N VAL A 108 -1.86 5.68 7.88
CA VAL A 108 -2.69 4.47 7.99
C VAL A 108 -3.03 4.20 9.46
N PHE A 109 -2.04 4.21 10.35
CA PHE A 109 -2.24 3.80 11.74
C PHE A 109 -2.91 4.85 12.63
N LYS A 110 -2.94 6.13 12.24
CA LYS A 110 -3.63 7.20 12.99
C LYS A 110 -5.10 6.91 13.26
N ASN A 111 -5.78 6.24 12.34
CA ASN A 111 -7.21 5.93 12.43
C ASN A 111 -7.49 4.43 12.63
N SER A 112 -6.45 3.62 12.86
CA SER A 112 -6.59 2.17 13.00
C SER A 112 -7.23 1.77 14.32
N ASN A 113 -8.27 0.96 14.24
CA ASN A 113 -8.90 0.33 15.40
C ASN A 113 -9.59 -0.97 14.99
N PHE A 114 -9.07 -2.09 15.50
CA PHE A 114 -9.71 -3.39 15.30
C PHE A 114 -10.89 -3.53 16.26
N THR A 115 -12.06 -3.86 15.72
CA THR A 115 -13.27 -4.02 16.51
C THR A 115 -13.36 -5.40 17.16
N ASN A 116 -14.04 -5.49 18.30
CA ASN A 116 -14.29 -6.74 19.04
C ASN A 116 -15.09 -7.80 18.24
N ASN A 117 -15.60 -7.44 17.06
CA ASN A 117 -16.27 -8.36 16.14
C ASN A 117 -15.30 -9.35 15.47
N VAL A 118 -13.98 -9.12 15.59
CA VAL A 118 -12.97 -10.13 15.27
C VAL A 118 -12.99 -11.19 16.36
N LYS A 119 -13.66 -12.32 16.12
CA LYS A 119 -13.57 -13.48 17.04
C LYS A 119 -12.09 -13.84 17.22
N SER A 120 -11.61 -13.83 18.45
CA SER A 120 -10.21 -14.03 18.84
C SER A 120 -9.57 -15.25 18.15
N GLY A 121 -10.27 -16.38 18.01
CA GLY A 121 -9.77 -17.57 17.31
C GLY A 121 -9.31 -17.36 15.86
N ASN A 122 -9.78 -16.33 15.15
CA ASN A 122 -9.41 -16.08 13.76
C ASN A 122 -8.14 -15.24 13.60
N LEU A 123 -7.75 -14.44 14.61
CA LEU A 123 -6.67 -13.47 14.46
C LEU A 123 -5.29 -14.15 14.42
N GLN A 124 -5.06 -15.17 15.25
CA GLN A 124 -3.80 -15.91 15.26
C GLN A 124 -3.55 -16.66 13.94
N GLU A 125 -4.60 -17.23 13.34
CA GLU A 125 -4.51 -17.84 12.01
C GLU A 125 -4.23 -16.79 10.92
N VAL A 126 -4.87 -15.62 11.00
CA VAL A 126 -4.64 -14.50 10.09
C VAL A 126 -3.20 -14.02 10.17
N LEU A 127 -2.66 -13.86 11.39
CA LEU A 127 -1.26 -13.53 11.60
C LEU A 127 -0.36 -14.57 10.92
N SER A 128 -0.58 -15.85 11.21
CA SER A 128 0.20 -16.97 10.64
C SER A 128 0.23 -16.92 9.11
N LEU A 129 -0.91 -16.71 8.46
CA LEU A 129 -1.01 -16.55 7.01
C LEU A 129 -0.25 -15.33 6.47
N VAL A 130 -0.13 -14.25 7.26
CA VAL A 130 0.66 -13.07 6.91
C VAL A 130 2.16 -13.32 7.09
N ALA A 131 2.60 -14.08 8.09
CA ALA A 131 4.02 -14.44 8.22
C ALA A 131 4.51 -15.39 7.13
N GLU A 132 3.66 -16.29 6.63
CA GLU A 132 3.99 -17.21 5.54
C GLU A 132 4.27 -16.50 4.20
N LEU A 133 4.00 -15.20 4.10
CA LEU A 133 4.29 -14.44 2.89
C LEU A 133 5.81 -14.31 2.69
N ASP A 134 6.23 -14.61 1.47
CA ASP A 134 7.62 -14.51 1.05
C ASP A 134 8.16 -13.08 1.21
N GLU A 135 9.26 -12.94 1.94
CA GLU A 135 9.88 -11.66 2.25
C GLU A 135 10.43 -10.95 1.02
N GLU A 136 10.90 -11.68 0.01
CA GLU A 136 11.36 -11.04 -1.24
C GLU A 136 10.21 -10.35 -1.97
N ARG A 137 9.02 -10.95 -1.95
CA ARG A 137 7.81 -10.30 -2.46
C ARG A 137 7.40 -9.12 -1.61
N LEU A 138 7.48 -9.20 -0.28
CA LEU A 138 7.12 -8.10 0.63
C LEU A 138 8.01 -6.85 0.45
N LEU A 139 9.24 -7.02 -0.02
CA LEU A 139 10.15 -5.91 -0.32
C LEU A 139 9.86 -5.20 -1.66
N LYS A 140 9.01 -5.77 -2.53
CA LYS A 140 8.65 -5.14 -3.81
C LYS A 140 7.60 -4.05 -3.60
N THR A 141 7.84 -2.87 -4.19
CA THR A 141 6.98 -1.69 -4.06
C THR A 141 5.54 -1.96 -4.49
N ASP A 142 5.34 -2.82 -5.49
CA ASP A 142 4.02 -3.15 -6.05
C ASP A 142 3.17 -4.00 -5.10
N LEU A 143 3.75 -4.70 -4.12
CA LEU A 143 3.00 -5.67 -3.32
C LEU A 143 1.95 -5.01 -2.41
N LEU A 144 2.22 -3.83 -1.87
CA LEU A 144 1.22 -3.10 -1.09
C LEU A 144 0.09 -2.60 -2.01
N GLY A 145 0.43 -2.09 -3.19
CA GLY A 145 -0.55 -1.69 -4.22
C GLY A 145 -1.42 -2.86 -4.67
N ASP A 146 -0.81 -3.98 -5.03
CA ASP A 146 -1.48 -5.23 -5.39
C ASP A 146 -2.34 -5.79 -4.25
N ALA A 147 -1.86 -5.69 -3.01
CA ALA A 147 -2.59 -6.15 -1.84
C ALA A 147 -3.82 -5.28 -1.56
N ILE A 148 -3.66 -3.96 -1.65
CA ILE A 148 -4.76 -3.00 -1.56
C ILE A 148 -5.76 -3.27 -2.70
N GLU A 149 -5.29 -3.35 -3.95
CA GLU A 149 -6.15 -3.55 -5.12
C GLU A 149 -6.88 -4.90 -5.06
N SER A 150 -6.18 -5.99 -4.73
CA SER A 150 -6.77 -7.31 -4.59
C SER A 150 -7.76 -7.33 -3.43
N ALA A 151 -7.43 -6.73 -2.29
CA ALA A 151 -8.32 -6.71 -1.14
C ALA A 151 -9.60 -5.92 -1.45
N LEU A 152 -9.43 -4.78 -2.13
CA LEU A 152 -10.51 -3.97 -2.66
C LEU A 152 -11.34 -4.73 -3.72
N SER A 153 -10.72 -5.49 -4.62
CA SER A 153 -11.41 -6.25 -5.68
C SER A 153 -12.26 -7.41 -5.13
N GLU A 154 -11.85 -8.02 -4.02
CA GLU A 154 -12.57 -9.11 -3.35
C GLU A 154 -13.79 -8.62 -2.55
N THR A 155 -13.88 -7.31 -2.31
CA THR A 155 -15.02 -6.62 -1.67
C THR A 155 -16.24 -6.55 -2.59
N GLY A 156 -16.59 -7.63 -3.30
CA GLY A 156 -17.80 -7.77 -4.14
C GLY A 156 -19.13 -7.47 -3.43
N GLY A 157 -19.11 -7.03 -2.17
CA GLY A 157 -20.19 -6.29 -1.51
C GLY A 157 -20.36 -4.82 -1.94
N THR A 158 -19.58 -4.32 -2.92
CA THR A 158 -19.83 -2.98 -3.49
C THR A 158 -21.22 -2.86 -4.11
N LYS A 159 -21.80 -3.98 -4.59
CA LYS A 159 -23.16 -4.02 -5.15
C LYS A 159 -24.24 -3.72 -4.11
N ASP A 160 -24.05 -4.17 -2.87
CA ASP A 160 -24.99 -3.92 -1.76
C ASP A 160 -24.84 -2.52 -1.17
N LEU A 161 -23.70 -1.85 -1.40
CA LEU A 161 -23.40 -0.48 -0.96
C LEU A 161 -23.59 0.58 -2.06
N GLY A 162 -24.03 0.19 -3.26
CA GLY A 162 -24.20 1.11 -4.41
C GLY A 162 -22.87 1.67 -4.96
N LEU A 163 -21.74 1.08 -4.60
CA LEU A 163 -20.42 1.53 -5.05
C LEU A 163 -20.10 0.90 -6.41
N HIS A 164 -20.13 1.70 -7.47
CA HIS A 164 -19.77 1.26 -8.81
C HIS A 164 -18.27 1.46 -9.04
N ARG A 165 -17.58 0.40 -9.49
CA ARG A 165 -16.18 0.48 -9.93
C ARG A 165 -16.11 0.67 -11.43
N THR A 166 -15.20 1.54 -11.87
CA THR A 166 -14.88 1.69 -13.28
C THR A 166 -13.97 0.55 -13.75
N PRO A 167 -14.36 -0.25 -14.76
CA PRO A 167 -13.52 -1.33 -15.30
C PRO A 167 -12.17 -0.81 -15.82
N ASP A 168 -11.12 -1.61 -15.67
CA ASP A 168 -9.74 -1.25 -16.04
C ASP A 168 -9.64 -0.72 -17.48
N HIS A 169 -10.24 -1.41 -18.45
CA HIS A 169 -10.19 -1.02 -19.86
C HIS A 169 -10.82 0.36 -20.12
N ILE A 170 -11.86 0.75 -19.38
CA ILE A 170 -12.47 2.08 -19.50
C ILE A 170 -11.52 3.14 -18.95
N ARG A 171 -10.97 2.93 -17.74
CA ARG A 171 -10.03 3.88 -17.15
C ARG A 171 -8.79 4.05 -18.01
N GLN A 172 -8.20 2.94 -18.45
CA GLN A 172 -6.99 2.93 -19.27
C GLN A 172 -7.21 3.62 -20.61
N PHE A 173 -8.36 3.39 -21.24
CA PHE A 173 -8.73 4.09 -22.46
C PHE A 173 -8.86 5.60 -22.22
N MET A 174 -9.60 6.01 -21.18
CA MET A 174 -9.77 7.43 -20.83
C MET A 174 -8.45 8.13 -20.51
N VAL A 175 -7.58 7.50 -19.70
CA VAL A 175 -6.23 8.01 -19.41
C VAL A 175 -5.38 8.11 -20.69
N GLY A 176 -5.50 7.12 -21.59
CA GLY A 176 -4.85 7.17 -22.89
C GLY A 176 -5.28 8.35 -23.75
N LEU A 177 -6.57 8.68 -23.74
CA LEU A 177 -7.13 9.83 -24.44
C LEU A 177 -6.62 11.16 -23.87
N THR A 178 -6.53 11.29 -22.55
CA THR A 178 -6.03 12.52 -21.91
C THR A 178 -4.52 12.65 -22.05
N SER A 179 -3.78 11.53 -22.20
CA SER A 179 -2.33 11.51 -22.38
C SER A 179 -1.56 12.38 -21.36
N PRO A 180 -1.76 12.16 -20.04
CA PRO A 180 -1.16 13.00 -19.02
C PRO A 180 0.37 12.95 -19.04
N THR A 181 1.00 14.00 -18.53
CA THR A 181 2.45 14.20 -18.47
C THR A 181 2.90 14.64 -17.08
N PHE A 182 4.22 14.77 -16.87
CA PHE A 182 4.79 15.30 -15.63
C PHE A 182 4.52 16.80 -15.41
N ASP A 183 3.96 17.50 -16.40
CA ASP A 183 3.55 18.91 -16.29
C ASP A 183 2.11 19.07 -15.78
N ASP A 184 1.34 17.98 -15.79
CA ASP A 184 -0.08 18.01 -15.44
C ASP A 184 -0.32 17.78 -13.95
N THR A 185 -1.38 18.40 -13.44
CA THR A 185 -1.96 18.10 -12.14
C THR A 185 -3.21 17.25 -12.34
N ILE A 186 -3.23 16.05 -11.78
CA ILE A 186 -4.30 15.06 -11.92
C ILE A 186 -5.10 15.01 -10.62
N TYR A 187 -6.39 15.30 -10.71
CA TYR A 187 -7.32 15.28 -9.58
C TYR A 187 -8.54 14.43 -9.91
N ASP A 188 -8.90 13.51 -9.01
CA ASP A 188 -10.14 12.73 -9.09
C ASP A 188 -10.98 12.94 -7.81
N PRO A 189 -12.03 13.80 -7.84
CA PRO A 189 -12.84 14.13 -6.66
C PRO A 189 -13.72 12.97 -6.16
N ALA A 190 -13.78 11.87 -6.91
CA ALA A 190 -14.53 10.67 -6.57
C ALA A 190 -13.66 9.44 -6.76
N CYS A 191 -12.38 9.54 -6.37
CA CYS A 191 -11.33 8.59 -6.71
C CYS A 191 -11.62 7.14 -6.27
N GLY A 192 -12.45 6.95 -5.25
CA GLY A 192 -12.85 5.62 -4.77
C GLY A 192 -11.62 4.78 -4.43
N THR A 193 -11.36 3.73 -5.20
CA THR A 193 -10.14 2.92 -5.05
C THR A 193 -8.92 3.47 -5.79
N ALA A 194 -8.94 4.76 -6.12
CA ALA A 194 -7.90 5.51 -6.83
C ALA A 194 -7.52 4.94 -8.22
N GLY A 195 -8.41 4.20 -8.88
CA GLY A 195 -8.10 3.51 -10.14
C GLY A 195 -7.62 4.44 -11.27
N PHE A 196 -8.27 5.60 -11.44
CA PHE A 196 -7.85 6.60 -12.42
C PHE A 196 -6.51 7.23 -12.05
N LEU A 197 -6.24 7.42 -10.75
CA LEU A 197 -4.98 7.98 -10.29
C LEU A 197 -3.83 7.00 -10.56
N PHE A 198 -3.99 5.72 -10.22
CA PHE A 198 -2.98 4.69 -10.52
C PHE A 198 -2.72 4.54 -12.03
N ASP A 199 -3.77 4.52 -12.86
CA ASP A 199 -3.58 4.44 -14.31
C ASP A 199 -2.89 5.69 -14.87
N SER A 200 -3.23 6.88 -14.39
CA SER A 200 -2.61 8.13 -14.86
C SER A 200 -1.13 8.20 -14.46
N PHE A 201 -0.80 7.84 -13.22
CA PHE A 201 0.58 7.73 -12.76
C PHE A 201 1.37 6.71 -13.59
N GLY A 202 0.79 5.52 -13.80
CA GLY A 202 1.39 4.46 -14.62
C GLY A 202 1.62 4.88 -16.07
N TYR A 203 0.67 5.60 -16.67
CA TYR A 203 0.81 6.16 -18.02
C TYR A 203 1.96 7.17 -18.10
N VAL A 204 2.04 8.11 -17.16
CA VAL A 204 3.09 9.14 -17.12
C VAL A 204 4.47 8.47 -17.00
N LEU A 205 4.62 7.47 -16.12
CA LEU A 205 5.88 6.72 -16.00
C LEU A 205 6.22 5.93 -17.27
N LYS A 206 5.22 5.28 -17.90
CA LYS A 206 5.43 4.52 -19.14
C LYS A 206 5.90 5.40 -20.29
N SER A 207 5.51 6.68 -20.29
CA SER A 207 5.91 7.63 -21.33
C SER A 207 7.42 7.90 -21.37
N VAL A 208 8.11 7.75 -20.23
CA VAL A 208 9.55 8.03 -20.10
C VAL A 208 10.39 6.79 -19.81
N SER A 209 9.80 5.70 -19.32
CA SER A 209 10.48 4.43 -19.03
C SER A 209 9.82 3.25 -19.75
N GLN A 210 10.64 2.47 -20.47
CA GLN A 210 10.16 1.24 -21.10
C GLN A 210 9.83 0.13 -20.08
N ASP A 211 10.37 0.22 -18.87
CA ASP A 211 10.12 -0.70 -17.75
C ASP A 211 8.76 -0.46 -17.07
N GLY A 212 8.01 0.56 -17.51
CA GLY A 212 6.67 0.84 -16.98
C GLY A 212 5.73 -0.35 -17.16
N HIS A 213 5.08 -0.77 -16.07
CA HIS A 213 4.18 -1.91 -16.03
C HIS A 213 2.75 -1.58 -16.50
N TRP A 214 2.49 -0.36 -17.00
CA TRP A 214 1.18 0.07 -17.48
C TRP A 214 0.98 -0.28 -18.97
N PRO A 215 -0.20 -0.74 -19.44
CA PRO A 215 -1.48 -0.90 -18.72
C PRO A 215 -1.62 -2.20 -17.87
N GLY A 216 -0.53 -2.94 -17.66
CA GLY A 216 -0.52 -4.15 -16.83
C GLY A 216 -0.79 -5.43 -17.63
N THR A 217 -0.52 -6.57 -16.99
CA THR A 217 -0.72 -7.91 -17.57
C THR A 217 -2.19 -8.28 -17.73
N ARG A 218 -3.09 -7.60 -17.00
CA ARG A 218 -4.55 -7.79 -17.06
C ARG A 218 -5.26 -6.86 -18.05
N ALA A 219 -4.52 -6.00 -18.75
CA ALA A 219 -5.10 -5.06 -19.71
C ALA A 219 -5.81 -5.79 -20.87
N HIS A 220 -6.83 -5.15 -21.43
CA HIS A 220 -7.48 -5.67 -22.62
C HIS A 220 -6.45 -5.80 -23.77
N PRO A 221 -6.39 -6.94 -24.50
CA PRO A 221 -5.33 -7.19 -25.48
C PRO A 221 -5.20 -6.10 -26.54
N GLU A 222 -6.32 -5.55 -27.01
CA GLU A 222 -6.34 -4.48 -28.01
C GLU A 222 -5.77 -3.16 -27.48
N LEU A 223 -6.11 -2.78 -26.24
CA LEU A 223 -5.54 -1.59 -25.61
C LEU A 223 -4.05 -1.77 -25.36
N ALA A 224 -3.63 -2.95 -24.89
CA ALA A 224 -2.22 -3.26 -24.70
C ALA A 224 -1.42 -3.16 -26.02
N ALA A 225 -1.97 -3.70 -27.12
CA ALA A 225 -1.37 -3.59 -28.44
C ALA A 225 -1.31 -2.14 -28.94
N TYR A 226 -2.40 -1.38 -28.77
CA TYR A 226 -2.46 0.04 -29.11
C TYR A 226 -1.39 0.84 -28.35
N PHE A 227 -1.34 0.73 -27.03
CA PHE A 227 -0.41 1.51 -26.21
C PHE A 227 1.05 1.10 -26.44
N LYS A 228 1.31 -0.18 -26.75
CA LYS A 228 2.64 -0.62 -27.16
C LYS A 228 3.12 0.13 -28.41
N LYS A 229 2.25 0.31 -29.41
CA LYS A 229 2.55 1.09 -30.61
C LYS A 229 2.67 2.59 -30.29
N HIS A 230 1.69 3.13 -29.57
CA HIS A 230 1.64 4.54 -29.17
C HIS A 230 2.92 5.01 -28.48
N PHE A 231 3.42 4.27 -27.49
CA PHE A 231 4.65 4.63 -26.78
C PHE A 231 5.94 4.34 -27.57
N ALA A 232 5.90 3.43 -28.55
CA ALA A 232 7.05 3.24 -29.46
C ALA A 232 7.25 4.44 -30.39
N GLU A 233 6.16 5.10 -30.77
CA GLU A 233 6.15 6.27 -31.67
C GLU A 233 6.38 7.59 -30.92
N ARG A 234 6.03 7.67 -29.64
CA ARG A 234 6.24 8.85 -28.78
C ARG A 234 7.49 8.71 -27.92
N LYS A 235 8.54 9.47 -28.25
CA LYS A 235 9.70 9.64 -27.35
C LYS A 235 9.47 10.86 -26.47
N VAL A 236 9.22 10.64 -25.18
CA VAL A 236 9.17 11.71 -24.18
C VAL A 236 10.53 11.80 -23.49
N SER A 237 11.05 13.02 -23.32
CA SER A 237 12.28 13.25 -22.58
C SER A 237 12.09 12.98 -21.10
N MET A 238 13.11 12.40 -20.45
CA MET A 238 13.12 12.25 -18.99
C MET A 238 12.91 13.63 -18.32
N PRO A 239 12.02 13.75 -17.32
CA PRO A 239 11.83 14.99 -16.59
C PRO A 239 13.08 15.30 -15.74
N SER A 240 13.20 16.56 -15.31
CA SER A 240 14.17 16.89 -14.25
C SER A 240 13.79 16.17 -12.95
N GLN A 241 14.78 15.94 -12.09
CA GLN A 241 14.56 15.31 -10.79
C GLN A 241 13.54 16.09 -9.95
N GLU A 242 13.62 17.42 -9.96
CA GLU A 242 12.67 18.30 -9.28
C GLU A 242 11.24 18.10 -9.80
N LYS A 243 11.06 18.09 -11.13
CA LYS A 243 9.74 17.88 -11.75
C LYS A 243 9.18 16.50 -11.40
N ALA A 244 10.00 15.46 -11.46
CA ALA A 244 9.58 14.11 -11.07
C ALA A 244 9.14 14.04 -9.60
N ILE A 245 9.88 14.69 -8.70
CA ILE A 245 9.54 14.77 -7.27
C ILE A 245 8.22 15.53 -7.07
N THR A 246 8.04 16.67 -7.72
CA THR A 246 6.81 17.47 -7.61
C THR A 246 5.59 16.68 -8.10
N PHE A 247 5.70 16.03 -9.25
CA PHE A 247 4.63 15.17 -9.77
C PHE A 247 4.29 14.04 -8.79
N TYR A 248 5.31 13.35 -8.27
CA TYR A 248 5.13 12.25 -7.32
C TYR A 248 4.47 12.68 -6.00
N ARG A 249 4.78 13.88 -5.49
CA ARG A 249 4.31 14.33 -4.18
C ARG A 249 2.95 15.03 -4.21
N SER A 250 2.69 15.81 -5.26
CA SER A 250 1.51 16.68 -5.32
C SER A 250 0.85 16.77 -6.69
N GLY A 251 1.43 16.14 -7.71
CA GLY A 251 0.88 16.16 -9.07
C GLY A 251 -0.32 15.21 -9.26
N ILE A 252 -0.58 14.30 -8.33
CA ILE A 252 -1.68 13.35 -8.42
C ILE A 252 -2.35 13.11 -7.07
N PHE A 253 -3.65 13.38 -6.99
CA PHE A 253 -4.42 13.28 -5.73
C PHE A 253 -5.92 13.11 -6.00
N GLY A 254 -6.69 12.79 -4.96
CA GLY A 254 -8.14 12.62 -5.03
C GLY A 254 -8.76 12.54 -3.65
#